data_AF-A0A5Q0TP70-F1
#
_entry.id   AF-A0A5Q0TP70-F1
#
_cell.length_a   1.000
_cell.length_b   1.000
_cell.length_c   1.000
_cell.angle_alpha   90.00
_cell.angle_beta   90.00
_cell.angle_gamma   90.00
#
_symmetry.space_group_name_H-M   'P 1'
#
loop_
_entity.id
_entity.type
_entity.pdbx_description
1 polymer ?
#
loop_
_entity_poly.entity_id
_entity_poly.type
_entity_poly.pdbx_seq_one_letter_code
_entity_poly.pdbx_strand_id
1 'polypeptide(L)'
;MPSEVTEEFIIIVAVVLIGLVLFGFTMMYFVPHEIFSLAQQQASSISSSTTISVGPLISNSVNASTVIEVYNPALSGNVTLIVFPEPSYLQQDVGLVTPQSLPQSSIYLSNFSVYLSNGKLAKSLSINVPIYDVSGKIVYGSQITAYTVPFNTPVTVIVNGVNGNNYILIVWVLYNSNGYWFRIGYTFTGAPST
;
A
#
# COMPACT_ATOMS: atom_id res chain seq x y z
N MET A 1 -38.26 -6.01 -54.61
CA MET A 1 -38.60 -4.85 -53.75
C MET A 1 -38.67 -5.18 -52.25
N PRO A 2 -39.11 -6.37 -51.76
CA PRO A 2 -39.01 -6.70 -50.32
C PRO A 2 -37.61 -7.13 -49.85
N SER A 3 -36.77 -7.65 -50.76
CA SER A 3 -35.43 -8.18 -50.46
C SER A 3 -34.39 -7.11 -50.16
N GLU A 4 -34.37 -6.01 -50.94
CA GLU A 4 -33.41 -4.91 -50.75
C GLU A 4 -33.58 -4.20 -49.40
N VAL A 5 -34.83 -3.96 -48.98
CA VAL A 5 -35.13 -3.35 -47.67
C VAL A 5 -34.67 -4.25 -46.52
N THR A 6 -34.76 -5.58 -46.69
CA THR A 6 -34.34 -6.54 -45.68
C THR A 6 -32.81 -6.59 -45.57
N GLU A 7 -32.11 -6.58 -46.70
CA GLU A 7 -30.63 -6.56 -46.73
C GLU A 7 -30.06 -5.25 -46.15
N GLU A 8 -30.61 -4.09 -46.49
CA GLU A 8 -30.20 -2.80 -45.91
C GLU A 8 -30.43 -2.77 -44.38
N PHE A 9 -31.57 -3.28 -43.92
CA PHE A 9 -31.87 -3.33 -42.48
C PHE A 9 -30.90 -4.27 -41.73
N ILE A 10 -30.55 -5.42 -42.32
CA ILE A 10 -29.54 -6.33 -41.76
C ILE A 10 -28.18 -5.65 -41.66
N ILE A 11 -27.77 -4.89 -42.68
CA ILE A 11 -26.50 -4.14 -42.66
C ILE A 11 -26.51 -3.09 -41.56
N ILE A 12 -27.59 -2.31 -41.41
CA ILE A 12 -27.72 -1.31 -40.34
C ILE A 12 -27.60 -1.96 -38.97
N VAL A 13 -28.32 -3.06 -38.74
CA VAL A 13 -28.26 -3.80 -37.46
C VAL A 13 -26.84 -4.33 -37.21
N ALA A 14 -26.18 -4.89 -38.22
CA ALA A 14 -24.81 -5.38 -38.10
C ALA A 14 -23.82 -4.26 -37.74
N VAL A 15 -23.93 -3.09 -38.39
CA VAL A 15 -23.08 -1.92 -38.10
C VAL A 15 -23.30 -1.41 -36.68
N VAL A 16 -24.55 -1.34 -36.22
CA VAL A 16 -24.88 -0.93 -34.84
C VAL A 16 -24.29 -1.90 -33.81
N LEU A 17 -24.42 -3.21 -34.04
CA LEU A 17 -23.86 -4.22 -33.14
C LEU A 17 -22.33 -4.15 -33.08
N ILE A 18 -21.66 -4.00 -34.22
CA ILE A 18 -20.19 -3.85 -34.26
C ILE A 18 -19.77 -2.57 -33.53
N GLY A 19 -20.45 -1.44 -33.77
CA GLY A 19 -20.18 -0.18 -33.08
C GLY A 19 -20.33 -0.29 -31.56
N LEU A 20 -21.37 -0.99 -31.09
CA LEU A 20 -21.62 -1.19 -29.65
C LEU A 20 -20.55 -2.09 -29.02
N VAL A 21 -20.13 -3.16 -29.70
CA VAL A 21 -19.05 -4.04 -29.23
C VAL A 21 -17.71 -3.30 -29.16
N LEU A 22 -17.35 -2.53 -30.19
CA LEU A 22 -16.13 -1.75 -30.19
C LEU A 22 -16.14 -0.70 -29.09
N PHE A 23 -17.25 0.02 -28.94
CA PHE A 23 -17.41 1.01 -27.86
C PHE A 23 -17.30 0.37 -26.47
N GLY A 24 -17.95 -0.77 -26.25
CA GLY A 24 -17.87 -1.51 -25.00
C GLY A 24 -16.43 -1.96 -24.68
N PHE A 25 -15.72 -2.47 -25.68
CA PHE A 25 -14.31 -2.87 -25.53
C PHE A 25 -13.42 -1.66 -25.21
N THR A 26 -13.59 -0.55 -25.92
CA THR A 26 -12.88 0.71 -25.65
C THR A 26 -13.11 1.17 -24.22
N MET A 27 -14.37 1.27 -23.77
CA MET A 27 -14.69 1.72 -22.41
C MET A 27 -14.13 0.77 -21.34
N MET A 28 -14.18 -0.54 -21.57
CA MET A 28 -13.63 -1.53 -20.64
C MET A 28 -12.11 -1.41 -20.46
N TYR A 29 -11.41 -0.97 -21.49
CA TYR A 29 -9.96 -0.77 -21.44
C TYR A 29 -9.56 0.60 -20.88
N PHE A 30 -10.14 1.68 -21.40
CA PHE A 30 -9.70 3.04 -21.08
C PHE A 30 -10.14 3.50 -19.70
N VAL A 31 -11.35 3.15 -19.26
CA VAL A 31 -11.87 3.63 -17.97
C VAL A 31 -10.99 3.17 -16.79
N PRO A 32 -10.62 1.88 -16.66
CA PRO A 32 -9.72 1.46 -15.59
C PRO A 32 -8.32 2.10 -15.69
N HIS A 33 -7.82 2.30 -16.92
CA HIS A 33 -6.50 2.89 -17.13
C HIS A 33 -6.45 4.35 -16.67
N GLU A 34 -7.45 5.15 -17.02
CA GLU A 34 -7.56 6.55 -16.59
C GLU A 34 -7.73 6.66 -15.06
N ILE A 35 -8.59 5.82 -14.46
CA ILE A 35 -8.78 5.82 -13.01
C ILE A 35 -7.47 5.47 -12.29
N PHE A 36 -6.72 4.49 -12.79
CA PHE A 36 -5.42 4.13 -12.25
C PHE A 36 -4.40 5.26 -12.41
N SER A 37 -4.32 5.87 -13.60
CA SER A 37 -3.42 7.00 -13.88
C SER A 37 -3.68 8.18 -12.94
N LEU A 38 -4.94 8.57 -12.76
CA LEU A 38 -5.35 9.61 -11.80
C LEU A 38 -4.99 9.23 -10.35
N ALA A 39 -5.24 7.97 -9.97
CA ALA A 39 -4.91 7.47 -8.64
C ALA A 39 -3.39 7.49 -8.37
N GLN A 40 -2.60 7.12 -9.38
CA GLN A 40 -1.15 7.15 -9.34
C GLN A 40 -0.62 8.59 -9.24
N GLN A 41 -1.16 9.52 -10.02
CA GLN A 41 -0.79 10.94 -9.96
C GLN A 41 -1.08 11.52 -8.58
N GLN A 42 -2.25 11.21 -8.01
CA GLN A 42 -2.62 11.62 -6.66
C GLN A 42 -1.66 11.04 -5.62
N ALA A 43 -1.40 9.73 -5.65
CA ALA A 43 -0.46 9.08 -4.75
C ALA A 43 0.96 9.67 -4.85
N SER A 44 1.40 10.00 -6.06
CA SER A 44 2.71 10.63 -6.31
C SER A 44 2.79 12.04 -5.71
N SER A 45 1.73 12.84 -5.84
CA SER A 45 1.67 14.18 -5.24
C SER A 45 1.62 14.14 -3.71
N ILE A 46 0.97 13.12 -3.13
CA ILE A 46 0.92 12.94 -1.68
C ILE A 46 2.29 12.46 -1.19
N SER A 47 2.91 11.52 -1.90
CA SER A 47 4.26 11.02 -1.61
C SER A 47 5.29 12.15 -1.54
N SER A 48 5.31 13.07 -2.51
CA SER A 48 6.26 14.18 -2.54
C SER A 48 6.09 15.21 -1.42
N SER A 49 4.92 15.25 -0.76
CA SER A 49 4.62 16.13 0.36
C SER A 49 4.58 15.41 1.72
N THR A 50 4.85 14.11 1.74
CA THR A 50 4.81 13.28 2.95
C THR A 50 6.22 12.99 3.43
N THR A 51 6.46 13.21 4.72
CA THR A 51 7.70 12.83 5.40
C THR A 51 7.38 11.81 6.49
N ILE A 52 8.26 10.84 6.70
CA ILE A 52 8.09 9.83 7.75
C ILE A 52 9.17 10.07 8.81
N SER A 53 8.74 10.37 10.03
CA SER A 53 9.60 10.46 11.20
C SER A 53 9.47 9.17 12.00
N VAL A 54 10.59 8.54 12.33
CA VAL A 54 10.61 7.31 13.11
C VAL A 54 11.62 7.43 14.24
N GLY A 55 11.16 7.11 15.45
CA GLY A 55 11.98 7.07 16.64
C GLY A 55 12.91 5.84 16.67
N PRO A 56 13.87 5.82 17.62
CA PRO A 56 14.74 4.65 17.79
C PRO A 56 13.91 3.41 18.12
N LEU A 57 14.37 2.25 17.66
CA LEU A 57 13.77 0.97 18.05
C LEU A 57 14.19 0.64 19.48
N ILE A 58 13.20 0.53 20.36
CA ILE A 58 13.39 0.09 21.74
C ILE A 58 12.99 -1.37 21.81
N SER A 59 13.97 -2.26 21.95
CA SER A 59 13.74 -3.70 22.05
C SER A 59 13.97 -4.23 23.47
N ASN A 60 13.14 -5.21 23.82
CA ASN A 60 13.32 -6.12 24.95
C ASN A 60 13.55 -7.54 24.37
N SER A 61 13.83 -8.54 25.21
CA SER A 61 14.01 -9.94 24.84
C SER A 61 12.85 -10.59 24.06
N VAL A 62 11.66 -9.97 24.06
CA VAL A 62 10.45 -10.53 23.43
C VAL A 62 9.83 -9.59 22.39
N ASN A 63 9.80 -8.29 22.65
CA ASN A 63 9.09 -7.30 21.83
C ASN A 63 9.99 -6.11 21.51
N ALA A 64 9.75 -5.49 20.37
CA ALA A 64 10.33 -4.21 20.01
C ALA A 64 9.23 -3.15 19.79
N SER A 65 9.54 -1.90 20.11
CA SER A 65 8.60 -0.79 19.98
C SER A 65 9.29 0.44 19.41
N THR A 66 8.54 1.22 18.63
CA THR A 66 9.00 2.49 18.09
C THR A 66 7.81 3.45 17.95
N VAL A 67 8.10 4.75 17.94
CA VAL A 67 7.11 5.79 17.65
C VAL A 67 7.31 6.25 16.22
N ILE A 68 6.21 6.32 15.47
CA ILE A 68 6.19 6.72 14.06
C ILE A 68 5.24 7.89 13.92
N GLU A 69 5.63 8.89 13.16
CA GLU A 69 4.74 9.95 12.70
C GLU A 69 4.84 10.07 11.18
N VAL A 70 3.69 9.99 10.52
CA VAL A 70 3.58 10.30 9.09
C VAL A 70 3.14 11.75 8.98
N TYR A 71 4.06 12.62 8.61
CA TYR A 71 3.84 14.06 8.53
C TYR A 71 3.51 14.49 7.09
N ASN A 72 2.37 15.14 6.92
CA ASN A 72 1.99 15.86 5.70
C ASN A 72 1.13 17.07 6.11
N PRO A 73 1.69 18.30 6.09
CA PRO A 73 0.99 19.48 6.58
C PRO A 73 -0.17 19.92 5.68
N ALA A 74 -0.20 19.47 4.43
CA ALA A 74 -1.25 19.83 3.47
C ALA A 74 -2.50 18.95 3.60
N LEU A 75 -2.44 17.86 4.38
CA LEU A 75 -3.51 16.86 4.46
C LEU A 75 -3.93 16.61 5.90
N SER A 76 -5.24 16.65 6.12
CA SER A 76 -5.90 16.10 7.29
C SER A 76 -6.64 14.83 6.88
N GLY A 77 -6.27 13.68 7.44
CA GLY A 77 -6.86 12.40 7.05
C GLY A 77 -6.09 11.24 7.65
N ASN A 78 -6.37 10.04 7.14
CA ASN A 78 -5.70 8.83 7.58
C ASN A 78 -4.82 8.24 6.47
N VAL A 79 -3.73 7.60 6.88
CA VAL A 79 -2.89 6.71 6.08
C VAL A 79 -2.92 5.32 6.67
N THR A 80 -2.40 4.36 5.91
CA THR A 80 -2.29 2.98 6.35
C THR A 80 -0.83 2.60 6.52
N LEU A 81 -0.48 2.00 7.65
CA LEU A 81 0.87 1.55 7.97
C LEU A 81 1.00 0.03 7.85
N ILE A 82 2.12 -0.39 7.29
CA ILE A 82 2.62 -1.77 7.37
C ILE A 82 4.00 -1.70 8.00
N VAL A 83 4.26 -2.54 8.99
CA VAL A 83 5.58 -2.66 9.62
C VAL A 83 5.99 -4.12 9.65
N PHE A 84 7.23 -4.38 9.26
CA PHE A 84 7.79 -5.74 9.24
C PHE A 84 9.28 -5.69 9.56
N PRO A 85 9.80 -6.67 10.30
CA PRO A 85 11.22 -6.77 10.60
C PRO A 85 11.97 -7.41 9.45
N GLU A 86 13.19 -6.93 9.23
CA GLU A 86 14.14 -7.51 8.31
C GLU A 86 15.54 -7.52 8.94
N PRO A 87 16.43 -8.43 8.52
CA PRO A 87 17.82 -8.40 8.97
C PRO A 87 18.51 -7.06 8.67
N SER A 88 19.36 -6.58 9.59
CA SER A 88 19.99 -5.26 9.49
C SER A 88 20.91 -5.08 8.29
N TYR A 89 21.45 -6.16 7.72
CA TYR A 89 22.25 -6.09 6.49
C TYR A 89 21.44 -5.65 5.26
N LEU A 90 20.10 -5.75 5.30
CA LEU A 90 19.21 -5.28 4.22
C LEU A 90 18.87 -3.79 4.33
N GLN A 91 19.48 -3.06 5.27
CA GLN A 91 19.24 -1.63 5.46
C GLN A 91 19.45 -0.79 4.20
N GLN A 92 20.40 -1.16 3.35
CA GLN A 92 20.67 -0.44 2.09
C GLN A 92 19.60 -0.71 1.02
N ASP A 93 18.86 -1.82 1.15
CA ASP A 93 17.89 -2.30 0.16
C ASP A 93 16.43 -2.07 0.58
N VAL A 94 16.17 -1.27 1.62
CA VAL A 94 14.82 -1.06 2.21
C VAL A 94 13.74 -0.63 1.20
N GLY A 95 14.11 -0.02 0.08
CA GLY A 95 13.18 0.32 -0.99
C GLY A 95 12.73 -0.87 -1.84
N LEU A 96 13.51 -1.95 -1.85
CA LEU A 96 13.30 -3.18 -2.64
C LEU A 96 12.78 -4.34 -1.78
N VAL A 97 13.06 -4.34 -0.48
CA VAL A 97 12.59 -5.39 0.42
C VAL A 97 11.09 -5.27 0.64
N THR A 98 10.40 -6.41 0.63
CA THR A 98 8.95 -6.51 0.76
C THR A 98 8.61 -7.43 1.93
N PRO A 99 7.43 -7.26 2.55
CA PRO A 99 7.00 -8.16 3.60
C PRO A 99 6.99 -9.60 3.07
N GLN A 100 7.76 -10.52 3.67
CA GLN A 100 7.75 -11.90 3.16
C GLN A 100 6.39 -12.57 3.44
N SER A 101 5.66 -12.90 2.37
CA SER A 101 4.47 -13.75 2.45
C SER A 101 4.91 -15.18 2.77
N LEU A 102 4.49 -15.70 3.93
CA LEU A 102 4.81 -17.02 4.50
C LEU A 102 4.84 -18.18 3.48
N PRO A 103 5.73 -19.18 3.69
CA PRO A 103 5.36 -20.34 4.52
C PRO A 103 6.38 -20.75 5.61
N GLN A 104 5.86 -20.95 6.84
CA GLN A 104 6.07 -22.13 7.70
C GLN A 104 7.44 -22.55 8.31
N SER A 105 8.47 -21.72 8.47
CA SER A 105 9.63 -22.16 9.29
C SER A 105 10.52 -21.08 9.95
N SER A 106 9.96 -19.95 10.39
CA SER A 106 10.74 -19.04 11.22
C SER A 106 9.95 -18.52 12.40
N ILE A 107 10.57 -18.63 13.58
CA ILE A 107 10.09 -18.22 14.91
C ILE A 107 9.81 -16.70 15.01
N TYR A 108 9.93 -15.98 13.89
CA TYR A 108 9.73 -14.54 13.75
C TYR A 108 8.40 -14.24 13.05
N LEU A 109 7.29 -14.69 13.67
CA LEU A 109 5.96 -14.18 13.35
C LEU A 109 5.86 -12.74 13.88
N SER A 110 6.15 -11.76 13.04
CA SER A 110 6.00 -10.35 13.39
C SER A 110 4.54 -9.93 13.34
N ASN A 111 3.76 -10.43 14.30
CA ASN A 111 2.50 -9.80 14.61
C ASN A 111 2.82 -8.41 15.17
N PHE A 112 2.39 -7.37 14.47
CA PHE A 112 2.54 -6.00 14.92
C PHE A 112 1.19 -5.40 15.30
N SER A 113 1.22 -4.49 16.25
CA SER A 113 0.07 -3.74 16.73
C SER A 113 0.43 -2.26 16.72
N VAL A 114 -0.50 -1.43 16.27
CA VAL A 114 -0.32 0.02 16.22
C VAL A 114 -1.29 0.65 17.20
N TYR A 115 -0.76 1.46 18.12
CA TYR A 115 -1.53 2.19 19.12
C TYR A 115 -1.52 3.68 18.78
N LEU A 116 -2.69 4.28 18.80
CA LEU A 116 -2.86 5.72 18.66
C LEU A 116 -2.33 6.44 19.90
N SER A 117 -2.09 7.75 19.79
CA SER A 117 -1.64 8.60 20.91
C SER A 117 -2.57 8.56 22.14
N ASN A 118 -3.83 8.19 21.96
CA ASN A 118 -4.80 7.99 23.04
C ASN A 118 -4.75 6.60 23.70
N GLY A 119 -3.77 5.76 23.34
CA GLY A 119 -3.59 4.40 23.86
C GLY A 119 -4.54 3.34 23.27
N LYS A 120 -5.45 3.70 22.36
CA LYS A 120 -6.33 2.74 21.69
C LYS A 120 -5.61 2.07 20.54
N LEU A 121 -5.91 0.78 20.31
CA LEU A 121 -5.46 0.08 19.12
C LEU A 121 -6.04 0.75 17.87
N ALA A 122 -5.18 1.01 16.90
CA ALA A 122 -5.56 1.54 15.60
C ALA A 122 -6.45 0.54 14.85
N LYS A 123 -7.25 1.05 13.91
CA LYS A 123 -8.16 0.20 13.12
C LYS A 123 -7.34 -0.68 12.17
N SER A 124 -7.44 -1.99 12.32
CA SER A 124 -6.82 -2.93 11.38
C SER A 124 -7.64 -3.06 10.09
N LEU A 125 -6.95 -3.35 9.00
CA LEU A 125 -7.51 -3.58 7.67
C LEU A 125 -6.74 -4.71 6.99
N SER A 126 -7.45 -5.57 6.26
CA SER A 126 -6.84 -6.54 5.35
C SER A 126 -6.81 -5.97 3.94
N ILE A 127 -5.61 -5.84 3.37
CA ILE A 127 -5.42 -5.45 1.98
C ILE A 127 -5.30 -6.73 1.16
N ASN A 128 -6.26 -6.95 0.25
CA ASN A 128 -6.37 -8.17 -0.56
C ASN A 128 -6.12 -7.92 -2.06
N VAL A 129 -5.62 -6.74 -2.40
CA VAL A 129 -5.31 -6.31 -3.77
C VAL A 129 -3.84 -5.88 -3.83
N PRO A 130 -3.24 -5.79 -5.03
CA PRO A 130 -1.84 -5.41 -5.17
C PRO A 130 -1.56 -4.02 -4.58
N ILE A 131 -0.37 -3.89 -4.01
CA ILE A 131 0.23 -2.61 -3.59
C ILE A 131 1.21 -2.20 -4.69
N TYR A 132 1.08 -0.97 -5.14
CA TYR A 132 1.90 -0.35 -6.17
C TYR A 132 2.89 0.62 -5.54
N ASP A 133 4.02 0.89 -6.18
CA ASP A 133 4.78 2.11 -5.92
C ASP A 133 4.16 3.30 -6.65
N VAL A 134 4.66 4.51 -6.37
CA VAL A 134 4.20 5.74 -7.04
C VAL A 134 4.51 5.79 -8.54
N SER A 135 5.38 4.89 -9.05
CA SER A 135 5.63 4.72 -10.48
C SER A 135 4.62 3.78 -11.16
N GLY A 136 3.72 3.16 -10.40
CA GLY A 136 2.68 2.26 -10.89
C GLY A 136 3.12 0.80 -10.98
N LYS A 137 4.31 0.44 -10.47
CA LYS A 137 4.79 -0.94 -10.45
C LYS A 137 4.28 -1.65 -9.20
N ILE A 138 3.85 -2.90 -9.35
CA ILE A 138 3.47 -3.75 -8.21
C ILE A 138 4.71 -4.01 -7.34
N VAL A 139 4.64 -3.65 -6.06
CA VAL A 139 5.65 -3.94 -5.04
C VAL A 139 5.24 -5.08 -4.12
N TYR A 140 3.95 -5.36 -3.99
CA TYR A 140 3.45 -6.46 -3.18
C TYR A 140 2.10 -6.97 -3.69
N GLY A 141 1.92 -8.29 -3.77
CA GLY A 141 0.74 -8.90 -4.40
C GLY A 141 -0.09 -9.81 -3.50
N SER A 142 0.37 -10.09 -2.28
CA SER A 142 -0.31 -11.01 -1.36
C SER A 142 -1.22 -10.27 -0.38
N GLN A 143 -2.06 -11.01 0.33
CA GLN A 143 -2.86 -10.45 1.41
C GLN A 143 -1.96 -10.00 2.58
N ILE A 144 -2.20 -8.80 3.10
CA ILE A 144 -1.47 -8.28 4.27
C ILE A 144 -2.36 -7.50 5.22
N THR A 145 -2.08 -7.64 6.50
CA THR A 145 -2.72 -6.84 7.56
C THR A 145 -1.99 -5.52 7.71
N ALA A 146 -2.75 -4.44 7.76
CA ALA A 146 -2.24 -3.09 7.92
C ALA A 146 -3.09 -2.32 8.95
N TYR A 147 -2.61 -1.18 9.42
CA TYR A 147 -3.32 -0.35 10.40
C TYR A 147 -3.52 1.07 9.91
N THR A 148 -4.74 1.58 10.04
CA THR A 148 -5.08 2.95 9.68
C THR A 148 -4.72 3.91 10.82
N VAL A 149 -3.94 4.94 10.52
CA VAL A 149 -3.48 5.96 11.46
C VAL A 149 -3.68 7.36 10.88
N PRO A 150 -3.93 8.38 11.72
CA PRO A 150 -4.04 9.75 11.26
C PRO A 150 -2.68 10.31 10.81
N PHE A 151 -2.69 11.17 9.78
CA PHE A 151 -1.56 12.03 9.46
C PHE A 151 -1.26 12.98 10.64
N ASN A 152 -0.01 13.44 10.73
CA ASN A 152 0.45 14.48 11.66
C ASN A 152 0.21 14.13 13.13
N THR A 153 0.11 12.84 13.45
CA THR A 153 -0.11 12.35 14.81
C THR A 153 0.83 11.18 15.06
N PRO A 154 1.62 11.20 16.15
CA PRO A 154 2.49 10.09 16.48
C PRO A 154 1.66 8.87 16.89
N VAL A 155 2.13 7.70 16.45
CA VAL A 155 1.59 6.39 16.82
C VAL A 155 2.70 5.48 17.32
N THR A 156 2.37 4.58 18.24
CA THR A 156 3.30 3.59 18.75
C THR A 156 3.10 2.27 18.03
N VAL A 157 4.16 1.75 17.43
CA VAL A 157 4.15 0.40 16.85
C VAL A 157 4.86 -0.55 17.80
N ILE A 158 4.23 -1.68 18.07
CA ILE A 158 4.80 -2.79 18.82
C ILE A 158 4.90 -3.98 17.87
N VAL A 159 6.08 -4.56 17.76
CA VAL A 159 6.37 -5.74 16.95
C VAL A 159 6.86 -6.86 17.85
N ASN A 160 6.20 -8.01 17.77
CA ASN A 160 6.58 -9.18 18.56
C ASN A 160 7.66 -9.99 17.84
N GLY A 161 8.50 -10.68 18.62
CA GLY A 161 9.50 -11.61 18.09
C GLY A 161 10.75 -10.93 17.51
N VAL A 162 10.92 -9.62 17.65
CA VAL A 162 12.13 -8.92 17.21
C VAL A 162 13.05 -8.77 18.41
N ASN A 163 14.11 -9.59 18.47
CA ASN A 163 15.09 -9.60 19.54
C ASN A 163 16.49 -9.25 19.00
N GLY A 164 17.10 -8.21 19.57
CA GLY A 164 18.50 -7.85 19.35
C GLY A 164 18.78 -6.85 18.24
N ASN A 165 20.05 -6.46 18.13
CA ASN A 165 20.56 -5.41 17.24
C ASN A 165 20.72 -5.87 15.78
N ASN A 166 20.34 -7.10 15.46
CA ASN A 166 20.52 -7.69 14.13
C ASN A 166 19.32 -7.48 13.19
N TYR A 167 18.30 -6.76 13.66
CA TYR A 167 17.09 -6.49 12.90
C TYR A 167 16.84 -4.99 12.79
N ILE A 168 16.25 -4.60 11.66
CA ILE A 168 15.63 -3.31 11.43
C ILE A 168 14.12 -3.52 11.32
N LEU A 169 13.34 -2.52 11.70
CA LEU A 169 11.93 -2.45 11.34
C LEU A 169 11.79 -1.58 10.11
N ILE A 170 11.25 -2.15 9.04
CA ILE A 170 10.85 -1.41 7.85
C ILE A 170 9.41 -0.94 8.04
N VAL A 171 9.18 0.32 7.73
CA VAL A 171 7.88 0.98 7.81
C VAL A 171 7.49 1.36 6.39
N TRP A 172 6.33 0.88 5.95
CA TRP A 172 5.68 1.32 4.73
C TRP A 172 4.47 2.17 5.07
N VAL A 173 4.37 3.30 4.38
CA VAL A 173 3.19 4.18 4.42
C VAL A 173 2.43 3.99 3.12
N LEU A 174 1.18 3.57 3.27
CA LEU A 174 0.27 3.31 2.18
C LEU A 174 -0.85 4.34 2.15
N TYR A 175 -1.26 4.67 0.93
CA TYR A 175 -2.42 5.50 0.67
C TYR A 175 -3.36 4.77 -0.29
N ASN A 176 -4.66 4.81 0.00
CA ASN A 176 -5.69 4.29 -0.90
C ASN A 176 -6.21 5.43 -1.78
N SER A 177 -6.11 5.26 -3.09
CA SER A 177 -6.62 6.21 -4.07
C SER A 177 -7.46 5.47 -5.10
N ASN A 178 -8.75 5.80 -5.19
CA ASN A 178 -9.71 5.15 -6.08
C ASN A 178 -9.72 3.61 -6.01
N GLY A 179 -9.51 3.04 -4.81
CA GLY A 179 -9.47 1.58 -4.62
C GLY A 179 -8.10 0.93 -4.84
N TYR A 180 -7.11 1.66 -5.37
CA TYR A 180 -5.73 1.19 -5.52
C TYR A 180 -4.87 1.59 -4.32
N TRP A 181 -3.98 0.69 -3.91
CA TRP A 181 -3.06 0.93 -2.80
C TRP A 181 -1.68 1.30 -3.31
N PHE A 182 -1.17 2.45 -2.87
CA PHE A 182 0.16 2.93 -3.24
C PHE A 182 1.05 3.04 -2.01
N ARG A 183 2.27 2.53 -2.09
CA ARG A 183 3.35 2.83 -1.15
C ARG A 183 3.88 4.23 -1.45
N ILE A 184 3.35 5.21 -0.72
CA ILE A 184 3.70 6.63 -0.86
C ILE A 184 4.99 6.99 -0.13
N GLY A 185 5.44 6.16 0.80
CA GLY A 185 6.71 6.35 1.46
C GLY A 185 7.16 5.08 2.18
N TYR A 186 8.44 5.00 2.46
CA TYR A 186 9.02 3.95 3.28
C TYR A 186 10.22 4.50 4.04
N THR A 187 10.53 3.87 5.16
CA THR A 187 11.71 4.16 5.96
C THR A 187 12.04 2.93 6.82
N PHE A 188 13.12 3.00 7.59
CA PHE A 188 13.48 1.97 8.54
C PHE A 188 13.95 2.58 9.86
N THR A 189 13.91 1.78 10.91
CA THR A 189 14.56 2.08 12.20
C THR A 189 15.24 0.84 12.74
N GLY A 190 16.36 1.05 13.43
CA GLY A 190 17.14 -0.02 14.06
C GLY A 190 17.31 0.25 15.55
N ALA A 191 17.76 -0.76 16.28
CA ALA A 191 18.19 -0.57 17.66
C ALA A 191 19.44 0.34 17.68
N PRO A 192 19.55 1.30 18.60
CA PRO A 192 20.77 2.09 18.75
C PRO A 192 21.96 1.15 19.00
N SER A 193 23.01 1.26 18.19
CA SER A 193 24.29 0.61 18.49
C SER A 193 24.93 1.34 19.65
N THR A 194 25.13 0.64 20.77
CA THR A 194 25.95 1.11 21.90
C THR A 194 27.43 1.13 21.53
#